data_AF-A0A965QA59-F1
#
_entry.id   AF-A0A965QA59-F1
#
_cell.length_a   1.000
_cell.length_b   1.000
_cell.length_c   1.000
_cell.angle_alpha   90.00
_cell.angle_beta   90.00
_cell.angle_gamma   90.00
#
_symmetry.space_group_name_H-M   'P 1'
#
loop_
_entity.id
_entity.type
_entity.pdbx_description
1 polymer ?
#
loop_
_entity_poly.entity_id
_entity_poly.type
_entity_poly.pdbx_seq_one_letter_code
_entity_poly.pdbx_strand_id
1 'polypeptide(L)'
;SNLGEAFVRGAGVSKDRAKGASLFEKSCAGSNPHGCWNLGKLVLKGDDDITKDGAKALELFKNACADDDSAGCVSFAEMYDRGDQVTKDRDEANKWFDRACTLGWDDRRCRDKK
;
A
#
# COMPACT_ATOMS: atom_id res chain seq x y z
N SER A 1 9.00 -2.08 -11.48
CA SER A 1 8.19 -2.77 -10.46
C SER A 1 8.08 -4.30 -10.62
N ASN A 2 8.55 -4.93 -11.70
CA ASN A 2 8.33 -6.37 -11.91
C ASN A 2 9.32 -7.29 -11.16
N LEU A 3 10.56 -6.84 -10.91
CA LEU A 3 11.58 -7.68 -10.28
C LEU A 3 11.36 -7.86 -8.77
N GLY A 4 10.93 -6.81 -8.07
CA GLY A 4 10.59 -6.91 -6.64
C GLY A 4 9.46 -7.91 -6.40
N GLU A 5 8.43 -7.88 -7.25
CA GLU A 5 7.33 -8.83 -7.20
C GLU A 5 7.77 -10.26 -7.57
N ALA A 6 8.67 -10.41 -8.54
CA ALA A 6 9.26 -11.69 -8.88
C ALA A 6 9.97 -12.34 -7.68
N PHE A 7 10.76 -11.57 -6.92
CA PHE A 7 11.40 -12.06 -5.69
C PHE A 7 10.38 -12.38 -4.58
N VAL A 8 9.33 -11.58 -4.42
CA VAL A 8 8.29 -11.85 -3.40
C VAL A 8 7.48 -13.11 -3.71
N ARG A 9 7.18 -13.36 -4.99
CA ARG A 9 6.36 -14.48 -5.46
C ARG A 9 7.18 -15.73 -5.86
N GLY A 10 8.49 -15.61 -6.06
CA GLY A 10 9.33 -16.67 -6.62
C GLY A 10 9.08 -16.90 -8.13
N ALA A 11 8.68 -15.87 -8.87
CA ALA A 11 8.35 -15.99 -10.29
C ALA A 11 9.59 -15.84 -11.16
N GLY A 12 10.14 -16.96 -11.65
CA GLY A 12 11.35 -16.98 -12.48
C GLY A 12 12.66 -16.68 -11.74
N VAL A 13 12.59 -16.47 -10.43
CA VAL A 13 13.73 -16.32 -9.49
C VAL A 13 13.41 -17.05 -8.20
N SER A 14 14.44 -17.44 -7.44
CA SER A 14 14.24 -17.96 -6.08
C SER A 14 13.51 -16.93 -5.22
N LYS A 15 12.49 -17.39 -4.48
CA LYS A 15 11.70 -16.54 -3.59
C LYS A 15 12.63 -15.95 -2.52
N ASP A 16 12.65 -14.63 -2.41
CA ASP A 16 13.44 -13.86 -1.46
C ASP A 16 12.69 -12.57 -1.14
N ARG A 17 11.91 -12.59 -0.06
CA ARG A 17 11.07 -11.43 0.29
C ARG A 17 11.89 -10.25 0.77
N ALA A 18 13.02 -10.47 1.45
CA ALA A 18 13.90 -9.38 1.91
C ALA A 18 14.49 -8.61 0.71
N LYS A 19 14.93 -9.32 -0.32
CA LYS A 19 15.38 -8.68 -1.57
C LYS A 19 14.24 -8.00 -2.33
N GLY A 20 13.05 -8.60 -2.34
CA GLY A 20 11.83 -7.97 -2.85
C GLY A 20 11.52 -6.64 -2.12
N ALA A 21 11.59 -6.64 -0.79
CA ALA A 21 11.39 -5.47 0.06
C ALA A 21 12.40 -4.36 -0.27
N SER A 22 13.69 -4.69 -0.36
CA SER A 22 14.74 -3.72 -0.71
C SER A 22 14.51 -3.09 -2.09
N LEU A 23 14.00 -3.85 -3.06
CA LEU A 23 13.66 -3.31 -4.38
C LEU A 23 12.44 -2.37 -4.32
N PHE A 24 11.43 -2.71 -3.51
CA PHE A 24 10.29 -1.83 -3.29
C PHE A 24 10.67 -0.57 -2.51
N GLU A 25 11.58 -0.65 -1.53
CA GLU A 25 12.14 0.52 -0.83
C GLU A 25 12.82 1.48 -1.80
N LYS A 26 13.69 0.96 -2.69
CA LYS A 26 14.32 1.78 -3.74
C LYS A 26 13.29 2.39 -4.68
N SER A 27 12.27 1.62 -5.06
CA SER A 27 11.19 2.11 -5.92
C SER A 27 10.41 3.24 -5.23
N CYS A 28 10.05 3.06 -3.96
CA CYS A 28 9.34 4.06 -3.17
C CYS A 28 10.17 5.33 -2.98
N ALA A 29 11.46 5.20 -2.66
CA ALA A 29 12.38 6.33 -2.53
C ALA A 29 12.58 7.10 -3.85
N GLY A 30 12.37 6.45 -4.99
CA GLY A 30 12.38 7.07 -6.31
C GLY A 30 11.03 7.66 -6.75
N SER A 31 10.14 7.97 -5.80
CA SER A 31 8.79 8.52 -6.05
C SER A 31 7.92 7.63 -6.95
N ASN A 32 8.10 6.31 -6.89
CA ASN A 32 7.19 5.37 -7.53
C ASN A 32 6.17 4.88 -6.49
N PRO A 33 4.91 5.34 -6.58
CA PRO A 33 3.94 5.09 -5.53
C PRO A 33 3.48 3.62 -5.46
N HIS A 34 3.50 2.91 -6.59
CA HIS A 34 3.31 1.45 -6.61
C HIS A 34 4.42 0.72 -5.82
N GLY A 35 5.63 1.26 -5.78
CA GLY A 35 6.72 0.77 -4.95
C GLY A 35 6.39 0.90 -3.47
N CYS A 36 5.95 2.09 -3.05
CA CYS A 36 5.52 2.36 -1.68
C CYS A 36 4.34 1.45 -1.27
N TRP A 37 3.32 1.32 -2.12
CA TRP A 37 2.18 0.46 -1.86
C TRP A 37 2.58 -1.03 -1.70
N ASN A 38 3.44 -1.55 -2.58
CA ASN A 38 3.88 -2.94 -2.48
C ASN A 38 4.75 -3.20 -1.23
N LEU A 39 5.61 -2.25 -0.86
CA LEU A 39 6.35 -2.32 0.40
C LEU A 39 5.39 -2.30 1.60
N GLY A 40 4.41 -1.40 1.59
CA GLY A 40 3.41 -1.28 2.66
C GLY A 40 2.66 -2.59 2.88
N LYS A 41 2.19 -3.24 1.81
CA LYS A 41 1.55 -4.57 1.91
C LYS A 41 2.49 -5.63 2.48
N LEU A 42 3.74 -5.62 2.06
CA LEU A 42 4.73 -6.62 2.48
C LEU A 42 5.02 -6.49 3.98
N VAL A 43 5.20 -5.26 4.45
CA VAL A 43 5.43 -4.94 5.86
C VAL A 43 4.16 -5.15 6.71
N LEU A 44 2.98 -4.84 6.19
CA LEU A 44 1.72 -5.08 6.91
C LEU A 44 1.45 -6.57 7.11
N LYS A 45 1.80 -7.39 6.12
CA LYS A 45 1.65 -8.85 6.20
C LYS A 45 2.69 -9.46 7.14
N GLY A 46 3.93 -9.00 7.04
CA GLY A 46 5.10 -9.67 7.63
C GLY A 46 5.42 -11.02 6.98
N ASP A 47 6.59 -11.55 7.31
CA ASP A 47 7.01 -12.94 7.06
C ASP A 47 8.18 -13.28 7.99
N ASP A 48 8.74 -14.49 7.91
CA ASP A 48 9.91 -14.92 8.70
C ASP A 48 11.09 -13.92 8.58
N ASP A 49 11.32 -13.37 7.38
CA ASP A 49 12.40 -12.40 7.10
C ASP A 49 11.95 -10.93 7.12
N ILE A 50 10.66 -10.66 7.36
CA ILE A 50 10.11 -9.29 7.34
C ILE A 50 9.24 -9.07 8.57
N THR A 51 9.75 -8.25 9.48
CA THR A 51 9.00 -7.84 10.67
C THR A 51 7.71 -7.13 10.26
N LYS A 52 6.59 -7.62 10.79
CA LYS A 52 5.31 -6.97 10.64
C LYS A 52 5.32 -5.62 11.37
N ASP A 53 5.03 -4.55 10.65
CA ASP A 53 4.95 -3.19 11.22
C ASP A 53 3.78 -2.43 10.60
N GLY A 54 2.72 -2.30 11.40
CA GLY A 54 1.51 -1.59 11.02
C GLY A 54 1.72 -0.11 10.78
N ALA A 55 2.47 0.54 11.66
CA ALA A 55 2.71 1.98 11.58
C ALA A 55 3.55 2.32 10.34
N LYS A 56 4.59 1.53 10.07
CA LYS A 56 5.38 1.68 8.83
C LYS A 56 4.53 1.43 7.59
N ALA A 57 3.66 0.42 7.59
CA ALA A 57 2.76 0.15 6.47
C ALA A 57 1.79 1.31 6.20
N LEU A 58 1.22 1.88 7.27
CA LEU A 58 0.32 3.02 7.18
C LEU A 58 1.00 4.22 6.50
N GLU A 59 2.20 4.59 6.96
CA GLU A 59 2.97 5.69 6.36
C GLU A 59 3.32 5.41 4.88
N LEU A 60 3.64 4.17 4.53
CA LEU A 60 3.91 3.78 3.15
C LEU A 60 2.68 3.90 2.24
N PHE A 61 1.49 3.53 2.73
CA PHE A 61 0.24 3.72 1.99
C PHE A 61 -0.14 5.19 1.86
N LYS A 62 0.11 5.99 2.91
CA LYS A 62 -0.07 7.44 2.88
C LYS A 62 0.79 8.08 1.81
N ASN A 63 2.07 7.71 1.74
CA ASN A 63 3.00 8.22 0.73
C ASN A 63 2.57 7.82 -0.68
N ALA A 64 2.18 6.56 -0.88
CA ALA A 64 1.62 6.12 -2.16
C ALA A 64 0.39 6.94 -2.58
N CYS A 65 -0.52 7.20 -1.64
CA CYS A 65 -1.72 8.01 -1.87
C CYS A 65 -1.41 9.49 -2.15
N ALA A 66 -0.38 10.05 -1.49
CA ALA A 66 0.07 11.41 -1.72
C ALA A 66 0.63 11.58 -3.14
N ASP A 67 1.28 10.53 -3.65
CA ASP A 67 1.80 10.42 -5.02
C ASP A 67 0.77 9.85 -6.02
N ASP A 68 -0.53 10.08 -5.75
CA ASP A 68 -1.66 9.77 -6.64
C ASP A 68 -1.89 8.28 -6.98
N ASP A 69 -1.39 7.34 -6.17
CA ASP A 69 -1.75 5.92 -6.28
C ASP A 69 -3.05 5.60 -5.56
N SER A 70 -4.06 5.25 -6.36
CA SER A 70 -5.40 4.92 -5.87
C SER A 70 -5.42 3.69 -4.97
N ALA A 71 -4.58 2.68 -5.19
CA ALA A 71 -4.48 1.50 -4.33
C ALA A 71 -3.83 1.84 -2.98
N GLY A 72 -2.87 2.76 -2.96
CA GLY A 72 -2.31 3.39 -1.77
C GLY A 72 -3.39 4.08 -0.95
N CYS A 73 -4.20 4.93 -1.57
CA CYS A 73 -5.31 5.61 -0.90
C CYS A 73 -6.33 4.64 -0.30
N VAL A 74 -6.72 3.61 -1.05
CA VAL A 74 -7.64 2.56 -0.57
C VAL A 74 -7.04 1.82 0.63
N SER A 75 -5.77 1.43 0.54
CA SER A 75 -5.11 0.68 1.62
C SER A 75 -4.98 1.53 2.89
N PHE A 76 -4.70 2.83 2.75
CA PHE A 76 -4.67 3.77 3.86
C PHE A 76 -6.07 3.94 4.49
N ALA A 77 -7.10 4.17 3.67
CA ALA A 77 -8.49 4.28 4.11
C ALA A 77 -8.97 3.04 4.87
N GLU A 78 -8.64 1.85 4.36
CA GLU A 78 -9.02 0.58 5.00
C GLU A 78 -8.38 0.38 6.38
N MET A 79 -7.15 0.85 6.60
CA MET A 79 -6.53 0.78 7.92
C MET A 79 -7.29 1.61 8.95
N TYR A 80 -7.77 2.80 8.57
CA TYR A 80 -8.64 3.63 9.41
C TYR A 80 -10.04 3.05 9.61
N ASP A 81 -10.65 2.43 8.59
CA ASP A 81 -12.00 1.83 8.75
C ASP A 81 -11.97 0.57 9.65
N ARG A 82 -10.90 -0.22 9.57
CA ARG A 82 -10.72 -1.41 10.41
C ARG A 82 -10.21 -1.07 11.81
N GLY A 83 -9.52 0.06 11.98
CA GLY A 83 -8.76 0.36 13.20
C GLY A 83 -7.50 -0.51 13.31
N ASP A 84 -6.96 -0.94 12.19
CA ASP A 84 -5.73 -1.74 12.16
C ASP A 84 -4.56 -0.80 12.43
N GLN A 85 -4.00 -0.85 13.65
CA GLN A 85 -2.76 -0.14 14.02
C GLN A 85 -2.93 1.39 14.14
N VAL A 86 -4.13 1.89 13.86
CA VAL A 86 -4.61 3.25 14.11
C VAL A 86 -5.93 3.22 14.85
N THR A 87 -6.27 4.30 15.55
CA THR A 87 -7.63 4.47 16.07
C THR A 87 -8.60 4.45 14.90
N LYS A 88 -9.61 3.58 14.98
CA LYS A 88 -10.65 3.49 13.97
C LYS A 88 -11.32 4.84 13.78
N ASP A 89 -11.31 5.34 12.55
CA ASP A 89 -11.94 6.60 12.16
C ASP A 89 -12.56 6.45 10.78
N ARG A 90 -13.89 6.37 10.75
CA ARG A 90 -14.65 6.19 9.50
C ARG A 90 -14.71 7.47 8.68
N ASP A 91 -14.70 8.63 9.32
CA ASP A 91 -14.77 9.90 8.60
C ASP A 91 -13.43 10.14 7.89
N GLU A 92 -12.32 9.82 8.55
CA GLU A 92 -11.01 9.84 7.93
C GLU A 92 -10.92 8.81 6.79
N ALA A 93 -11.34 7.56 7.02
CA ALA A 93 -11.38 6.55 5.97
C ALA A 93 -12.16 7.00 4.72
N ASN A 94 -13.33 7.61 4.91
CA ASN A 94 -14.16 8.10 3.81
C ASN A 94 -13.47 9.20 2.99
N LYS A 95 -12.73 10.12 3.61
CA LYS A 95 -11.95 11.14 2.88
C LYS A 95 -10.93 10.50 1.93
N TRP A 96 -10.28 9.44 2.37
CA TRP A 96 -9.26 8.75 1.58
C TRP A 96 -9.88 7.82 0.51
N PHE A 97 -11.04 7.22 0.78
CA PHE A 97 -11.83 6.55 -0.26
C PHE A 97 -12.29 7.53 -1.33
N ASP A 98 -12.73 8.73 -0.96
CA ASP A 98 -13.12 9.77 -1.91
C ASP A 98 -11.96 10.18 -2.80
N ARG A 99 -10.77 10.39 -2.20
CA ARG A 99 -9.55 10.64 -2.97
C ARG A 99 -9.26 9.49 -3.93
N ALA A 100 -9.34 8.23 -3.48
CA ALA A 100 -9.15 7.09 -4.37
C ALA A 100 -10.12 7.10 -5.56
N CYS A 101 -11.40 7.46 -5.34
CA CYS A 101 -12.38 7.62 -6.41
C CYS A 101 -11.96 8.68 -7.44
N THR A 102 -11.44 9.83 -6.99
CA THR A 102 -10.92 10.88 -7.90
C THR A 102 -9.70 10.43 -8.69
N LEU A 103 -8.94 9.47 -8.17
CA LEU A 103 -7.77 8.84 -8.82
C LEU A 103 -8.15 7.64 -9.70
N GLY A 104 -9.44 7.45 -9.99
CA GLY A 104 -9.93 6.41 -10.90
C GLY A 104 -10.13 5.03 -10.26
N TRP A 105 -10.16 4.93 -8.93
CA TRP A 105 -10.60 3.69 -8.28
C TRP A 105 -12.06 3.40 -8.62
N ASP A 106 -12.32 2.23 -9.20
CA ASP A 106 -13.65 1.84 -9.67
C ASP A 106 -14.36 0.93 -8.67
N ASP A 107 -14.87 1.53 -7.59
CA ASP A 107 -15.71 0.87 -6.58
C ASP A 107 -17.14 1.42 -6.63
N ARG A 108 -18.11 0.65 -6.11
CA ARG A 108 -19.50 1.11 -6.00
C ARG A 108 -19.64 2.39 -5.19
N ARG A 109 -18.76 2.60 -4.20
CA ARG A 109 -18.66 3.82 -3.38
C ARG A 109 -18.34 5.08 -4.21
N CYS A 110 -17.76 4.92 -5.39
CA CYS A 110 -17.37 6.02 -6.26
C CYS A 110 -18.45 6.45 -7.26
N ARG A 111 -19.57 5.70 -7.37
CA ARG A 111 -20.58 5.92 -8.43
C ARG A 111 -21.26 7.28 -8.36
N ASP A 112 -21.40 7.85 -7.18
CA ASP A 112 -22.04 9.15 -6.96
C ASP A 112 -21.03 10.32 -6.97
N LYS A 113 -19.74 10.04 -7.25
CA LYS A 113 -18.64 11.01 -7.16
C LYS A 113 -17.85 11.22 -8.47
N LYS A 114 -18.33 10.65 -9.59
CA LYS A 114 -17.79 10.84 -10.94
C LYS A 114 -18.55 11.92 -11.70
#